data_AF-A0A1M2UUE5-F1
#
_entry.id   AF-A0A1M2UUE5-F1
#
_cell.length_a   1.000
_cell.length_b   1.000
_cell.length_c   1.000
_cell.angle_alpha   90.00
_cell.angle_beta   90.00
_cell.angle_gamma   90.00
#
_symmetry.space_group_name_H-M   'P 1'
#
loop_
_entity.id
_entity.type
_entity.pdbx_description
1 polymer ?
#
loop_
_entity_poly.entity_id
_entity_poly.type
_entity_poly.pdbx_seq_one_letter_code
_entity_poly.pdbx_strand_id
1 'polypeptide(L)'
;MPRIRHQRCPACKTDSLAATSNPSILDCRQCHGLWFEDGALNHAIAHQHDCIDDYDHELHLGPALRPSDRQCRRCQVPMVHYQLLEHYTTEIDCCPECDGVWLDKHEIDQVMHSPKLKQALSDLNKKVTWKSWLFQFLTSMPVEYNVQPHRTPWVTRLLIALCSLIFVAGMFAPDTNEWIFVNLGLNSDTQSPAHFVLQLLTYQFVHGGLMHLVGNMYFLSIIGDNLEDALGHGAFLAIYLFAGVMAALAELMLFDTAQGPLLLVGASGSIAALFGLYLLWFRHASLTFMIIVYQKKLAPHWYFLIWSLINLFGMFTAQGGVAWAAHLGGFALGLLLGYLMKDYVLRKNPLIALLNQPEAVLRR
;
A
#
# COMPACT_ATOMS: atom_id res chain seq x y z
N MET A 1 30.52 -24.83 22.62
CA MET A 1 31.76 -24.12 23.02
C MET A 1 31.76 -22.76 22.36
N PRO A 2 32.03 -21.64 23.06
CA PRO A 2 32.13 -20.34 22.41
C PRO A 2 33.40 -20.35 21.55
N ARG A 3 33.25 -20.39 20.22
CA ARG A 3 34.39 -20.24 19.30
C ARG A 3 34.99 -18.86 19.54
N ILE A 4 36.32 -18.82 19.74
CA ILE A 4 37.09 -17.58 19.93
C ILE A 4 36.82 -16.68 18.72
N ARG A 5 36.11 -15.56 18.90
CA ARG A 5 35.84 -14.60 17.83
C ARG A 5 37.13 -13.82 17.56
N HIS A 6 37.85 -14.12 16.49
CA HIS A 6 38.93 -13.25 16.05
C HIS A 6 38.34 -11.93 15.53
N GLN A 7 38.82 -10.80 16.04
CA GLN A 7 38.27 -9.46 15.75
C GLN A 7 38.93 -8.77 14.55
N ARG A 8 39.78 -9.49 13.83
CA ARG A 8 40.59 -8.90 12.76
C ARG A 8 39.82 -8.76 11.46
N CYS A 9 40.02 -7.63 10.80
CA CYS A 9 39.55 -7.36 9.45
C CYS A 9 40.18 -8.37 8.46
N PRO A 10 39.39 -9.04 7.59
CA PRO A 10 39.91 -9.96 6.57
C PRO A 10 40.92 -9.30 5.60
N ALA A 11 40.75 -8.01 5.33
CA ALA A 11 41.64 -7.25 4.47
C ALA A 11 42.86 -6.67 5.23
N CYS A 12 42.64 -5.95 6.34
CA CYS A 12 43.71 -5.25 7.05
C CYS A 12 44.49 -6.13 8.03
N LYS A 13 43.95 -7.29 8.44
CA LYS A 13 44.50 -8.15 9.50
C LYS A 13 44.69 -7.44 10.85
N THR A 14 44.00 -6.32 11.06
CA THR A 14 44.00 -5.50 12.30
C THR A 14 42.65 -5.55 13.00
N ASP A 15 42.60 -5.28 14.31
CA ASP A 15 41.37 -5.19 15.11
C ASP A 15 40.67 -3.84 14.90
N SER A 16 40.33 -3.54 13.64
CA SER A 16 39.80 -2.25 13.19
C SER A 16 38.29 -2.28 12.87
N LEU A 17 37.64 -3.44 13.00
CA LEU A 17 36.21 -3.61 12.78
C LEU A 17 35.38 -3.02 13.94
N ALA A 18 34.34 -2.27 13.62
CA ALA A 18 33.37 -1.71 14.56
C ALA A 18 31.95 -1.96 14.05
N ALA A 19 31.01 -2.25 14.95
CA ALA A 19 29.61 -2.42 14.56
C ALA A 19 29.03 -1.11 14.01
N THR A 20 28.25 -1.22 12.93
CA THR A 20 27.47 -0.11 12.40
C THR A 20 26.17 0.08 13.20
N SER A 21 25.21 0.86 12.68
CA SER A 21 23.86 0.94 13.26
C SER A 21 23.12 -0.40 13.27
N ASN A 22 23.55 -1.37 12.44
CA ASN A 22 23.09 -2.75 12.50
C ASN A 22 24.18 -3.62 13.17
N PRO A 23 23.88 -4.31 14.28
CA PRO A 23 24.87 -5.13 14.99
C PRO A 23 25.43 -6.30 14.17
N SER A 24 24.72 -6.75 13.14
CA SER A 24 25.16 -7.81 12.23
C SER A 24 26.05 -7.31 11.08
N ILE A 25 26.35 -6.01 11.02
CA ILE A 25 27.22 -5.42 9.99
C ILE A 25 28.36 -4.67 10.68
N LEU A 26 29.59 -5.05 10.37
CA LEU A 26 30.81 -4.46 10.93
C LEU A 26 31.54 -3.66 9.85
N ASP A 27 31.92 -2.41 10.15
CA ASP A 27 32.74 -1.54 9.30
C ASP A 27 34.17 -1.51 9.80
N CYS A 28 35.13 -1.71 8.89
CA CYS A 28 36.54 -1.57 9.18
C CYS A 28 36.97 -0.10 9.12
N ARG A 29 37.34 0.48 10.26
CA ARG A 29 37.79 1.89 10.36
C ARG A 29 39.06 2.24 9.56
N GLN A 30 39.78 1.23 9.06
CA GLN A 30 41.02 1.41 8.29
C GLN A 30 40.82 1.31 6.77
N CYS A 31 40.24 0.23 6.25
CA CYS A 31 39.97 0.08 4.81
C CYS A 31 38.55 0.47 4.38
N HIS A 32 37.64 0.73 5.31
CA HIS A 32 36.21 0.98 5.07
C HIS A 32 35.48 -0.14 4.31
N GLY A 33 35.96 -1.37 4.44
CA GLY A 33 35.22 -2.56 3.99
C GLY A 33 34.20 -3.00 5.04
N LEU A 34 33.14 -3.68 4.57
CA LEU A 34 32.02 -4.14 5.38
C LEU A 34 32.05 -5.66 5.52
N TRP A 35 31.83 -6.12 6.75
CA TRP A 35 31.65 -7.53 7.09
C TRP A 35 30.19 -7.77 7.51
N PHE A 36 29.54 -8.75 6.89
CA PHE A 36 28.19 -9.17 7.22
C PHE A 36 28.22 -10.48 8.01
N GLU A 37 27.63 -10.50 9.20
CA GLU A 37 27.49 -11.68 10.06
C GLU A 37 26.13 -12.39 9.86
N ASP A 38 26.10 -13.69 10.15
CA ASP A 38 24.88 -14.50 10.34
C ASP A 38 23.86 -14.37 9.18
N GLY A 39 24.34 -14.44 7.94
CA GLY A 39 23.47 -14.35 6.75
C GLY A 39 22.84 -12.97 6.53
N ALA A 40 23.29 -11.92 7.23
CA ALA A 40 22.67 -10.59 7.15
C ALA A 40 22.62 -9.99 5.73
N LEU A 41 23.61 -10.29 4.88
CA LEU A 41 23.57 -9.89 3.47
C LEU A 41 22.46 -10.62 2.72
N ASN A 42 22.32 -11.92 2.93
CA ASN A 42 21.26 -12.72 2.32
C ASN A 42 19.88 -12.32 2.83
N HIS A 43 19.73 -12.07 4.12
CA HIS A 43 18.50 -11.52 4.66
C HIS A 43 18.18 -10.15 4.04
N ALA A 44 19.18 -9.31 3.80
CA ALA A 44 18.98 -8.03 3.12
C ALA A 44 18.58 -8.19 1.64
N ILE A 45 19.10 -9.20 0.94
CA ILE A 45 18.79 -9.49 -0.48
C ILE A 45 17.43 -10.21 -0.62
N ALA A 46 17.17 -11.23 0.21
CA ALA A 46 15.89 -11.96 0.26
C ALA A 46 14.73 -11.01 0.59
N HIS A 47 14.98 -10.01 1.44
CA HIS A 47 14.02 -8.95 1.75
C HIS A 47 13.76 -7.98 0.57
N GLN A 48 14.56 -8.02 -0.50
CA GLN A 48 14.32 -7.28 -1.75
C GLN A 48 13.73 -8.14 -2.88
N HIS A 49 13.75 -9.47 -2.75
CA HIS A 49 13.24 -10.41 -3.75
C HIS A 49 12.16 -11.32 -3.10
N ASP A 50 10.89 -10.96 -3.32
CA ASP A 50 9.64 -11.44 -2.68
C ASP A 50 9.34 -12.97 -2.73
N CYS A 51 10.30 -13.86 -3.00
CA CYS A 51 9.98 -15.26 -3.38
C CYS A 51 10.85 -16.37 -2.78
N ILE A 52 11.73 -16.14 -1.80
CA ILE A 52 12.66 -17.20 -1.35
C ILE A 52 12.58 -17.36 0.18
N ASP A 53 11.71 -18.27 0.62
CA ASP A 53 11.81 -18.90 1.94
C ASP A 53 12.97 -19.93 1.88
N ASP A 54 13.94 -19.82 2.79
CA ASP A 54 15.23 -20.52 2.83
C ASP A 54 16.23 -20.12 1.71
N TYR A 55 17.05 -19.11 1.99
CA TYR A 55 18.13 -18.67 1.09
C TYR A 55 19.31 -19.64 1.17
N ASP A 56 19.41 -20.55 0.20
CA ASP A 56 20.55 -21.43 0.01
C ASP A 56 21.68 -20.71 -0.76
N HIS A 57 22.86 -20.65 -0.17
CA HIS A 57 24.01 -19.85 -0.59
C HIS A 57 24.53 -20.19 -2.00
N GLU A 58 24.33 -21.43 -2.44
CA GLU A 58 24.82 -21.93 -3.73
C GLU A 58 23.84 -21.72 -4.88
N LEU A 59 22.58 -21.37 -4.59
CA LEU A 59 21.51 -21.33 -5.59
C LEU A 59 21.27 -19.93 -6.19
N HIS A 60 21.75 -18.86 -5.55
CA HIS A 60 21.43 -17.47 -5.93
C HIS A 60 22.64 -16.58 -6.19
N LEU A 61 23.79 -16.92 -5.61
CA LEU A 61 25.06 -16.46 -6.13
C LEU A 61 25.47 -17.51 -7.17
N GLY A 62 25.87 -17.08 -8.36
CA GLY A 62 26.31 -18.00 -9.41
C GLY A 62 27.45 -18.93 -8.94
N PRO A 63 27.93 -19.86 -9.79
CA PRO A 63 28.98 -20.80 -9.39
C PRO A 63 30.19 -20.06 -8.81
N ALA A 64 30.77 -20.62 -7.73
CA ALA A 64 31.98 -20.12 -7.11
C ALA A 64 33.06 -19.82 -8.18
N LEU A 65 33.53 -18.58 -8.23
CA LEU A 65 34.43 -18.14 -9.30
C LEU A 65 35.86 -18.62 -9.05
N ARG A 66 36.39 -18.30 -7.86
CA ARG A 66 37.79 -18.57 -7.49
C ARG A 66 38.03 -18.47 -5.97
N PRO A 67 39.06 -19.15 -5.43
CA PRO A 67 39.50 -18.94 -4.06
C PRO A 67 39.96 -17.49 -3.84
N SER A 68 39.64 -16.95 -2.68
CA SER A 68 40.11 -15.64 -2.21
C SER A 68 41.38 -15.79 -1.38
N ASP A 69 42.27 -14.81 -1.47
CA ASP A 69 43.47 -14.71 -0.62
C ASP A 69 43.13 -14.31 0.83
N ARG A 70 41.85 -14.03 1.11
CA ARG A 70 41.34 -13.57 2.41
C ARG A 70 40.91 -14.74 3.27
N GLN A 71 41.10 -14.59 4.58
CA GLN A 71 40.66 -15.57 5.56
C GLN A 71 39.44 -15.06 6.31
N CYS A 72 38.47 -15.95 6.51
CA CYS A 72 37.29 -15.66 7.30
C CYS A 72 37.70 -15.35 8.76
N ARG A 73 37.20 -14.24 9.31
CA ARG A 73 37.49 -13.87 10.70
C ARG A 73 36.90 -14.82 11.74
N ARG A 74 35.83 -15.56 11.41
CA ARG A 74 35.16 -16.49 12.33
C ARG A 74 35.71 -17.91 12.25
N CYS A 75 35.96 -18.40 11.04
CA CYS A 75 36.37 -19.79 10.80
C CYS A 75 37.85 -19.95 10.46
N GLN A 76 38.55 -18.86 10.12
CA GLN A 76 39.96 -18.88 9.69
C GLN A 76 40.24 -19.77 8.46
N VAL A 77 39.20 -20.10 7.69
CA VAL A 77 39.29 -20.76 6.39
C VAL A 77 39.44 -19.73 5.27
N PRO A 78 40.08 -20.08 4.14
CA PRO A 78 40.11 -19.21 2.96
C PRO A 78 38.69 -18.95 2.46
N MET A 79 38.43 -17.69 2.10
CA MET A 79 37.15 -17.27 1.52
C MET A 79 37.11 -17.61 0.03
N VAL A 80 35.93 -17.49 -0.57
CA VAL A 80 35.70 -17.78 -1.98
C VAL A 80 35.00 -16.60 -2.63
N HIS A 81 35.42 -16.22 -3.83
CA HIS A 81 34.80 -15.16 -4.61
C HIS A 81 33.51 -15.68 -5.26
N TYR A 82 32.42 -14.93 -5.07
CA TYR A 82 31.12 -15.14 -5.71
C TYR A 82 30.70 -13.89 -6.47
N GLN A 83 29.90 -14.06 -7.52
CA GLN A 83 29.30 -12.94 -8.24
C GLN A 83 27.98 -12.56 -7.58
N LEU A 84 27.85 -11.31 -7.12
CA LEU A 84 26.69 -10.86 -6.34
C LEU A 84 25.36 -10.93 -7.12
N LEU A 85 25.39 -10.74 -8.44
CA LEU A 85 24.22 -10.76 -9.33
C LEU A 85 24.61 -11.19 -10.75
N GLU A 86 23.75 -11.95 -11.44
CA GLU A 86 23.97 -12.55 -12.78
C GLU A 86 24.28 -11.53 -13.90
N HIS A 87 24.06 -10.24 -13.65
CA HIS A 87 24.29 -9.14 -14.62
C HIS A 87 25.27 -8.06 -14.14
N TYR A 88 26.00 -8.29 -13.05
CA TYR A 88 26.93 -7.32 -12.47
C TYR A 88 28.32 -7.92 -12.29
N THR A 89 29.37 -7.13 -12.50
CA THR A 89 30.77 -7.57 -12.33
C THR A 89 31.26 -7.50 -10.88
N THR A 90 30.36 -7.26 -9.92
CA THR A 90 30.75 -7.12 -8.52
C THR A 90 30.94 -8.50 -7.90
N GLU A 91 32.21 -8.83 -7.66
CA GLU A 91 32.61 -10.00 -6.89
C GLU A 91 32.49 -9.67 -5.40
N ILE A 92 32.14 -10.66 -4.59
CA ILE A 92 32.11 -10.58 -3.12
C ILE A 92 32.83 -11.80 -2.54
N ASP A 93 33.43 -11.66 -1.36
CA ASP A 93 34.06 -12.79 -0.68
C ASP A 93 33.10 -13.43 0.32
N CYS A 94 32.87 -14.74 0.21
CA CYS A 94 32.04 -15.50 1.15
C CYS A 94 32.87 -16.56 1.87
N CYS A 95 32.58 -16.76 3.17
CA CYS A 95 33.12 -17.87 3.94
C CYS A 95 32.29 -19.15 3.69
N PRO A 96 32.91 -20.29 3.33
CA PRO A 96 32.20 -21.54 3.09
C PRO A 96 31.66 -22.23 4.36
N GLU A 97 32.04 -21.79 5.57
CA GLU A 97 31.68 -22.45 6.83
C GLU A 97 30.69 -21.67 7.73
N CYS A 98 30.54 -20.36 7.54
CA CYS A 98 29.77 -19.55 8.50
C CYS A 98 29.01 -18.37 7.89
N ASP A 99 28.83 -18.40 6.57
CA ASP A 99 27.96 -17.46 5.85
C ASP A 99 28.38 -15.99 6.01
N GLY A 100 29.64 -15.77 6.38
CA GLY A 100 30.23 -14.46 6.56
C GLY A 100 30.63 -13.89 5.21
N VAL A 101 30.15 -12.69 4.91
CA VAL A 101 30.44 -12.01 3.64
C VAL A 101 31.29 -10.78 3.89
N TRP A 102 32.30 -10.58 3.05
CA TRP A 102 33.14 -9.40 3.04
C TRP A 102 32.96 -8.62 1.73
N LEU A 103 32.77 -7.31 1.86
CA LEU A 103 32.72 -6.36 0.76
C LEU A 103 33.81 -5.30 0.95
N ASP A 104 34.63 -5.10 -0.06
CA ASP A 104 35.61 -4.03 -0.09
C ASP A 104 34.97 -2.67 -0.34
N LYS A 105 35.68 -1.60 0.06
CA LYS A 105 35.28 -0.23 -0.26
C LYS A 105 35.01 -0.02 -1.75
N HIS A 106 35.82 -0.61 -2.63
CA HIS A 106 35.62 -0.48 -4.08
C HIS A 106 34.35 -1.18 -4.57
N GLU A 107 34.01 -2.34 -4.02
CA GLU A 107 32.79 -3.09 -4.33
C GLU A 107 31.55 -2.36 -3.79
N ILE A 108 31.64 -1.82 -2.58
CA ILE A 108 30.62 -0.96 -1.97
C ILE A 108 30.38 0.28 -2.84
N ASP A 109 31.45 0.94 -3.28
CA ASP A 109 31.36 2.11 -4.15
C ASP A 109 30.71 1.72 -5.49
N GLN A 110 31.03 0.58 -6.09
CA GLN A 110 30.37 0.12 -7.32
C GLN A 110 28.86 -0.10 -7.15
N VAL A 111 28.44 -0.75 -6.05
CA VAL A 111 27.02 -0.97 -5.74
C VAL A 111 26.29 0.35 -5.49
N MET A 112 26.89 1.26 -4.70
CA MET A 112 26.32 2.57 -4.35
C MET A 112 26.28 3.54 -5.54
N HIS A 113 27.16 3.38 -6.52
CA HIS A 113 27.20 4.19 -7.74
C HIS A 113 26.43 3.57 -8.91
N SER A 114 25.78 2.42 -8.72
CA SER A 114 24.95 1.76 -9.73
C SER A 114 23.94 2.75 -10.33
N PRO A 115 23.99 3.02 -11.65
CA PRO A 115 23.07 3.93 -12.31
C PRO A 115 21.61 3.50 -12.12
N LYS A 116 21.33 2.19 -12.07
CA LYS A 116 19.99 1.64 -11.86
C LYS A 116 19.46 1.85 -10.44
N LEU A 117 20.31 1.74 -9.40
CA LEU A 117 19.92 2.00 -8.02
C LEU A 117 19.67 3.50 -7.80
N LYS A 118 20.55 4.36 -8.34
CA LYS A 118 20.34 5.81 -8.36
C LYS A 118 19.11 6.21 -9.17
N GLN A 119 18.82 5.51 -10.26
CA GLN A 119 17.63 5.74 -11.08
C GLN A 119 16.36 5.30 -10.34
N ALA A 120 16.33 4.14 -9.69
CA ALA A 120 15.21 3.68 -8.87
C ALA A 120 14.95 4.62 -7.67
N LEU A 121 16.01 5.01 -6.95
CA LEU A 121 15.92 6.01 -5.87
C LEU A 121 15.54 7.39 -6.39
N SER A 122 15.98 7.77 -7.59
CA SER A 122 15.60 9.03 -8.25
C SER A 122 14.17 8.98 -8.75
N ASP A 123 13.65 7.83 -9.19
CA ASP A 123 12.28 7.64 -9.64
C ASP A 123 11.31 7.67 -8.46
N LEU A 124 11.69 7.09 -7.33
CA LEU A 124 10.98 7.21 -6.04
C LEU A 124 11.02 8.64 -5.47
N ASN A 125 12.08 9.42 -5.76
CA ASN A 125 12.23 10.81 -5.31
C ASN A 125 11.86 11.86 -6.38
N LYS A 126 11.33 11.45 -7.54
CA LYS A 126 10.95 12.38 -8.61
C LYS A 126 9.82 13.28 -8.10
N LYS A 127 10.09 14.59 -8.07
CA LYS A 127 9.06 15.59 -7.76
C LYS A 127 7.95 15.53 -8.81
N VAL A 128 6.73 15.77 -8.33
CA VAL A 128 5.48 15.83 -9.09
C VAL A 128 5.70 16.46 -10.46
N THR A 129 5.48 15.67 -11.51
CA THR A 129 5.47 16.16 -12.89
C THR A 129 4.47 17.30 -13.00
N TRP A 130 4.81 18.35 -13.74
CA TRP A 130 3.96 19.53 -13.96
C TRP A 130 2.51 19.19 -14.32
N LYS A 131 2.27 18.08 -15.02
CA LYS A 131 0.93 17.57 -15.34
C LYS A 131 0.15 17.11 -14.11
N SER A 132 0.79 16.38 -13.19
CA SER A 132 0.20 15.98 -11.92
C SER A 132 0.04 17.16 -10.96
N TRP A 133 0.95 18.15 -11.01
CA TRP A 133 0.81 19.40 -10.25
C TRP A 133 -0.38 20.24 -10.77
N LEU A 134 -0.53 20.39 -12.09
CA LEU A 134 -1.61 21.13 -12.71
C LEU A 134 -2.98 20.43 -12.52
N PHE A 135 -3.01 19.10 -12.62
CA PHE A 135 -4.20 18.30 -12.32
C PHE A 135 -4.61 18.47 -10.85
N GLN A 136 -3.68 18.32 -9.90
CA GLN A 136 -3.95 18.52 -8.48
C GLN A 136 -4.36 19.96 -8.15
N PHE A 137 -3.75 20.95 -8.82
CA PHE A 137 -4.06 22.38 -8.67
C PHE A 137 -5.48 22.72 -9.15
N LEU A 138 -5.91 22.14 -10.29
CA LEU A 138 -7.24 22.39 -10.85
C LEU A 138 -8.36 21.60 -10.16
N THR A 139 -8.05 20.42 -9.60
CA THR A 139 -9.08 19.49 -9.11
C THR A 139 -9.16 19.39 -7.58
N SER A 140 -8.14 19.86 -6.83
CA SER A 140 -7.99 19.61 -5.39
C SER A 140 -7.99 18.13 -4.99
N MET A 141 -7.70 17.23 -5.94
CA MET A 141 -7.85 15.79 -5.75
C MET A 141 -6.52 15.08 -5.42
N PRO A 142 -6.51 14.06 -4.51
CA PRO A 142 -5.29 13.37 -4.05
C PRO A 142 -4.69 12.40 -5.07
N VAL A 143 -3.38 12.40 -5.30
CA VAL A 143 -2.72 11.45 -6.23
C VAL A 143 -1.88 10.45 -5.45
N GLU A 144 -2.00 9.19 -5.83
CA GLU A 144 -1.22 8.08 -5.28
C GLU A 144 0.24 8.10 -5.78
N TYR A 145 1.19 7.80 -4.88
CA TYR A 145 2.62 7.88 -5.17
C TYR A 145 3.43 6.62 -4.87
N ASN A 146 2.98 5.74 -3.97
CA ASN A 146 3.93 4.85 -3.27
C ASN A 146 3.63 3.35 -3.28
N VAL A 147 2.48 2.89 -3.78
CA VAL A 147 2.21 1.45 -3.93
C VAL A 147 1.66 1.24 -5.32
N GLN A 148 2.44 0.59 -6.19
CA GLN A 148 1.94 0.16 -7.49
C GLN A 148 1.35 -1.24 -7.29
N PRO A 149 0.11 -1.51 -7.72
CA PRO A 149 -0.50 -2.83 -7.56
C PRO A 149 0.26 -3.86 -8.43
N HIS A 150 0.48 -5.05 -7.87
CA HIS A 150 1.14 -6.14 -8.60
C HIS A 150 0.18 -6.86 -9.57
N ARG A 151 -1.12 -6.85 -9.26
CA ARG A 151 -2.18 -7.41 -10.10
C ARG A 151 -2.97 -6.33 -10.80
N THR A 152 -3.45 -6.64 -12.00
CA THR A 152 -4.38 -5.76 -12.72
C THR A 152 -5.72 -5.69 -11.97
N PRO A 153 -6.20 -4.51 -11.55
CA PRO A 153 -7.39 -4.37 -10.71
C PRO A 153 -8.69 -4.44 -11.55
N TRP A 154 -9.05 -5.65 -11.97
CA TRP A 154 -10.20 -5.89 -12.85
C TRP A 154 -11.53 -5.52 -12.21
N VAL A 155 -11.72 -5.81 -10.92
CA VAL A 155 -12.97 -5.53 -10.22
C VAL A 155 -13.15 -4.03 -10.05
N THR A 156 -12.10 -3.32 -9.63
CA THR A 156 -12.12 -1.85 -9.51
C THR A 156 -12.49 -1.20 -10.84
N ARG A 157 -11.85 -1.63 -11.94
CA ARG A 157 -12.17 -1.14 -13.28
C ARG A 157 -13.60 -1.47 -13.71
N LEU A 158 -14.07 -2.68 -13.40
CA LEU A 158 -15.44 -3.10 -13.73
C LEU A 158 -16.48 -2.30 -12.95
N LEU A 159 -16.27 -2.06 -11.66
CA LEU A 159 -17.13 -1.23 -10.83
C LEU A 159 -17.20 0.20 -11.38
N ILE A 160 -16.05 0.77 -11.76
CA ILE A 160 -15.99 2.10 -12.39
C ILE A 160 -16.78 2.11 -13.70
N ALA A 161 -16.51 1.16 -14.58
CA ALA A 161 -17.19 1.05 -15.87
C ALA A 161 -18.70 0.88 -15.70
N LEU A 162 -19.15 0.02 -14.78
CA LEU A 162 -20.56 -0.23 -14.52
C LEU A 162 -21.28 1.03 -14.02
N CYS A 163 -20.72 1.71 -13.02
CA CYS A 163 -21.27 2.98 -12.51
C CYS A 163 -21.33 4.04 -13.61
N SER A 164 -20.27 4.18 -14.42
CA SER A 164 -20.25 5.12 -15.54
C SER A 164 -21.29 4.77 -16.61
N LEU A 165 -21.46 3.49 -16.96
CA LEU A 165 -22.44 3.05 -17.95
C LEU A 165 -23.88 3.33 -17.49
N ILE A 166 -24.20 3.03 -16.23
CA ILE A 166 -25.53 3.30 -15.64
C ILE A 166 -25.81 4.81 -15.66
N PHE A 167 -24.84 5.63 -15.25
CA PHE A 167 -24.99 7.08 -15.25
C PHE A 167 -25.18 7.65 -16.66
N VAL A 168 -24.39 7.18 -17.63
CA VAL A 168 -24.50 7.60 -19.04
C VAL A 168 -25.84 7.18 -19.65
N ALA A 169 -26.36 6.00 -19.31
CA ALA A 169 -27.67 5.56 -19.76
C ALA A 169 -28.79 6.49 -19.26
N GLY A 170 -28.73 6.94 -18.00
CA GLY A 170 -29.67 7.93 -17.45
C GLY A 170 -29.51 9.33 -18.06
N MET A 171 -28.30 9.73 -18.46
CA MET A 171 -28.04 11.08 -19.00
C MET A 171 -28.80 11.39 -20.30
N PHE A 172 -29.00 10.39 -21.16
CA PHE A 172 -29.57 10.60 -22.50
C PHE A 172 -31.07 10.35 -22.59
N ALA A 173 -31.69 9.79 -21.56
CA ALA A 173 -33.10 9.43 -21.56
C ALA A 173 -33.74 9.68 -20.18
N PRO A 174 -34.53 10.76 -20.00
CA PRO A 174 -35.16 11.08 -18.73
C PRO A 174 -35.98 9.92 -18.14
N ASP A 175 -36.77 9.23 -18.96
CA ASP A 175 -37.56 8.06 -18.54
C ASP A 175 -36.66 6.91 -18.04
N THR A 176 -35.50 6.73 -18.67
CA THR A 176 -34.50 5.73 -18.23
C THR A 176 -33.86 6.16 -16.92
N ASN A 177 -33.59 7.45 -16.74
CA ASN A 177 -33.07 7.98 -15.49
C ASN A 177 -34.07 7.77 -14.35
N GLU A 178 -35.33 8.13 -14.54
CA GLU A 178 -36.38 7.89 -13.55
C GLU A 178 -36.48 6.40 -13.21
N TRP A 179 -36.49 5.53 -14.23
CA TRP A 179 -36.50 4.08 -14.01
C TRP A 179 -35.30 3.61 -13.20
N ILE A 180 -34.08 4.11 -13.47
CA ILE A 180 -32.86 3.78 -12.71
C ILE A 180 -33.01 4.18 -11.25
N PHE A 181 -33.47 5.40 -10.96
CA PHE A 181 -33.57 5.88 -9.57
C PHE A 181 -34.66 5.15 -8.79
N VAL A 182 -35.80 4.84 -9.42
CA VAL A 182 -36.90 4.09 -8.81
C VAL A 182 -36.52 2.63 -8.57
N ASN A 183 -35.89 1.98 -9.55
CA ASN A 183 -35.68 0.53 -9.49
C ASN A 183 -34.32 0.13 -8.90
N LEU A 184 -33.28 0.95 -9.08
CA LEU A 184 -31.93 0.63 -8.62
C LEU A 184 -31.52 1.46 -7.40
N GLY A 185 -32.05 2.67 -7.22
CA GLY A 185 -31.88 3.46 -6.00
C GLY A 185 -32.60 2.84 -4.81
N LEU A 186 -32.08 3.05 -3.60
CA LEU A 186 -32.71 2.55 -2.38
C LEU A 186 -33.78 3.54 -1.93
N ASN A 187 -35.03 3.12 -2.09
CA ASN A 187 -36.21 3.92 -1.76
C ASN A 187 -36.89 3.31 -0.52
N SER A 188 -36.99 4.08 0.57
CA SER A 188 -37.54 3.58 1.85
C SER A 188 -39.03 3.24 1.80
N ASP A 189 -39.75 3.74 0.80
CA ASP A 189 -41.17 3.51 0.55
C ASP A 189 -41.44 2.32 -0.38
N THR A 190 -40.39 1.60 -0.81
CA THR A 190 -40.52 0.39 -1.63
C THR A 190 -41.30 -0.69 -0.90
N GLN A 191 -42.49 -1.02 -1.41
CA GLN A 191 -43.42 -1.95 -0.77
C GLN A 191 -43.05 -3.43 -0.95
N SER A 192 -42.32 -3.77 -2.02
CA SER A 192 -41.94 -5.15 -2.32
C SER A 192 -40.68 -5.54 -1.53
N PRO A 193 -40.74 -6.51 -0.60
CA PRO A 193 -39.58 -6.90 0.20
C PRO A 193 -38.43 -7.43 -0.66
N ALA A 194 -38.75 -8.18 -1.73
CA ALA A 194 -37.75 -8.71 -2.65
C ALA A 194 -37.02 -7.60 -3.42
N HIS A 195 -37.76 -6.55 -3.82
CA HIS A 195 -37.18 -5.41 -4.51
C HIS A 195 -36.34 -4.55 -3.57
N PHE A 196 -36.81 -4.34 -2.34
CA PHE A 196 -36.05 -3.65 -1.30
C PHE A 196 -34.69 -4.32 -1.02
N VAL A 197 -34.66 -5.65 -0.92
CA VAL A 197 -33.39 -6.40 -0.76
C VAL A 197 -32.45 -6.20 -1.94
N LEU A 198 -32.97 -6.16 -3.17
CA LEU A 198 -32.16 -5.86 -4.35
C LEU A 198 -31.61 -4.43 -4.29
N GLN A 199 -32.45 -3.46 -3.90
CA GLN A 199 -32.07 -2.06 -3.78
C GLN A 199 -30.96 -1.82 -2.74
N LEU A 200 -30.91 -2.60 -1.66
CA LEU A 200 -29.78 -2.57 -0.70
C LEU A 200 -28.42 -2.85 -1.36
N LEU A 201 -28.40 -3.55 -2.50
CA LEU A 201 -27.21 -3.78 -3.29
C LEU A 201 -27.06 -2.77 -4.42
N THR A 202 -28.12 -2.54 -5.20
CA THR A 202 -28.01 -1.82 -6.48
C THR A 202 -27.81 -0.32 -6.33
N TYR A 203 -28.19 0.27 -5.19
CA TYR A 203 -28.09 1.72 -4.99
C TYR A 203 -26.65 2.24 -5.10
N GLN A 204 -25.67 1.37 -4.80
CA GLN A 204 -24.24 1.65 -4.85
C GLN A 204 -23.77 2.06 -6.25
N PHE A 205 -24.50 1.67 -7.31
CA PHE A 205 -24.13 1.93 -8.69
C PHE A 205 -24.82 3.17 -9.28
N VAL A 206 -25.86 3.68 -8.63
CA VAL A 206 -26.64 4.84 -9.08
C VAL A 206 -26.01 6.13 -8.56
N HIS A 207 -25.97 7.20 -9.36
CA HIS A 207 -25.34 8.46 -8.99
C HIS A 207 -26.21 9.66 -9.31
N GLY A 208 -26.41 10.54 -8.30
CA GLY A 208 -27.24 11.74 -8.38
C GLY A 208 -26.76 12.86 -9.32
N GLY A 209 -25.54 12.77 -9.85
CA GLY A 209 -24.98 13.79 -10.73
C GLY A 209 -23.53 13.53 -11.12
N LEU A 210 -23.02 14.30 -12.09
CA LEU A 210 -21.70 14.08 -12.67
C LEU A 210 -20.58 14.21 -11.65
N MET A 211 -20.61 15.26 -10.81
CA MET A 211 -19.61 15.46 -9.75
C MET A 211 -19.66 14.35 -8.69
N HIS A 212 -20.86 13.83 -8.40
CA HIS A 212 -21.03 12.71 -7.47
C HIS A 212 -20.39 11.43 -8.03
N LEU A 213 -20.64 11.11 -9.31
CA LEU A 213 -19.99 10.00 -9.99
C LEU A 213 -18.47 10.16 -10.04
N VAL A 214 -17.99 11.29 -10.56
CA VAL A 214 -16.54 11.54 -10.73
C VAL A 214 -15.82 11.45 -9.39
N GLY A 215 -16.37 12.03 -8.32
CA GLY A 215 -15.79 11.95 -6.98
C GLY A 215 -15.67 10.51 -6.48
N ASN A 216 -16.75 9.72 -6.58
CA ASN A 216 -16.73 8.32 -6.13
C ASN A 216 -15.76 7.47 -6.95
N MET A 217 -15.80 7.57 -8.28
CA MET A 217 -14.93 6.76 -9.14
C MET A 217 -13.46 7.15 -8.97
N TYR A 218 -13.20 8.43 -8.73
CA TYR A 218 -11.87 8.93 -8.44
C TYR A 218 -11.30 8.29 -7.16
N PHE A 219 -12.03 8.36 -6.04
CA PHE A 219 -11.56 7.75 -4.80
C PHE A 219 -11.46 6.24 -4.89
N LEU A 220 -12.43 5.59 -5.54
CA LEU A 220 -12.37 4.15 -5.80
C LEU A 220 -11.13 3.78 -6.64
N SER A 221 -10.75 4.59 -7.62
CA SER A 221 -9.57 4.32 -8.45
C SER A 221 -8.24 4.46 -7.72
N ILE A 222 -8.18 5.23 -6.62
CA ILE A 222 -6.95 5.49 -5.85
C ILE A 222 -6.69 4.47 -4.76
N ILE A 223 -7.76 3.91 -4.17
CA ILE A 223 -7.62 2.94 -3.07
C ILE A 223 -8.00 1.54 -3.49
N GLY A 224 -8.84 1.41 -4.52
CA GLY A 224 -9.44 0.16 -4.94
C GLY A 224 -8.42 -0.82 -5.50
N ASP A 225 -7.43 -0.33 -6.25
CA ASP A 225 -6.40 -1.18 -6.84
C ASP A 225 -5.49 -1.84 -5.80
N ASN A 226 -5.00 -1.08 -4.82
CA ASN A 226 -4.21 -1.62 -3.71
C ASN A 226 -4.99 -2.57 -2.82
N LEU A 227 -6.26 -2.24 -2.54
CA LEU A 227 -7.12 -3.11 -1.73
C LEU A 227 -7.49 -4.39 -2.48
N GLU A 228 -7.72 -4.30 -3.78
CA GLU A 228 -7.97 -5.45 -4.66
C GLU A 228 -6.73 -6.33 -4.80
N ASP A 229 -5.54 -5.76 -4.87
CA ASP A 229 -4.28 -6.51 -4.87
C ASP A 229 -4.08 -7.25 -3.53
N ALA A 230 -4.29 -6.55 -2.41
CA ALA A 230 -4.11 -7.11 -1.07
C ALA A 230 -5.10 -8.23 -0.71
N LEU A 231 -6.35 -8.11 -1.18
CA LEU A 231 -7.44 -9.05 -0.89
C LEU A 231 -7.61 -10.13 -1.97
N GLY A 232 -7.31 -9.80 -3.22
CA GLY A 232 -7.75 -10.51 -4.41
C GLY A 232 -9.17 -10.13 -4.86
N HIS A 233 -9.44 -10.34 -6.15
CA HIS A 233 -10.67 -9.91 -6.85
C HIS A 233 -11.98 -10.26 -6.10
N GLY A 234 -12.18 -11.53 -5.74
CA GLY A 234 -13.44 -12.00 -5.16
C GLY A 234 -13.72 -11.43 -3.76
N ALA A 235 -12.71 -11.44 -2.89
CA ALA A 235 -12.84 -10.90 -1.54
C ALA A 235 -13.04 -9.38 -1.56
N PHE A 236 -12.35 -8.67 -2.45
CA PHE A 236 -12.54 -7.23 -2.65
C PHE A 236 -13.98 -6.90 -3.08
N LEU A 237 -14.53 -7.62 -4.07
CA LEU A 237 -15.91 -7.41 -4.52
C LEU A 237 -16.91 -7.69 -3.40
N ALA A 238 -16.74 -8.79 -2.67
CA ALA A 238 -17.63 -9.17 -1.58
C ALA A 238 -17.63 -8.11 -0.46
N ILE A 239 -16.45 -7.62 -0.07
CA ILE A 239 -16.31 -6.57 0.94
C ILE A 239 -16.92 -5.26 0.46
N TYR A 240 -16.70 -4.87 -0.80
CA TYR A 240 -17.30 -3.66 -1.38
C TYR A 240 -18.84 -3.70 -1.32
N LEU A 241 -19.45 -4.80 -1.79
CA LEU A 241 -20.90 -4.95 -1.81
C LEU A 241 -21.49 -5.03 -0.40
N PHE A 242 -20.86 -5.82 0.48
CA PHE A 242 -21.29 -5.97 1.87
C PHE A 242 -21.20 -4.64 2.63
N ALA A 243 -20.12 -3.88 2.42
CA ALA A 243 -19.96 -2.58 3.03
C ALA A 243 -21.05 -1.59 2.63
N GLY A 244 -21.45 -1.59 1.35
CA GLY A 244 -22.59 -0.78 0.91
C GLY A 244 -23.89 -1.18 1.59
N VAL A 245 -24.21 -2.47 1.68
CA VAL A 245 -25.40 -2.93 2.41
C VAL A 245 -25.39 -2.42 3.85
N MET A 246 -24.28 -2.55 4.56
CA MET A 246 -24.17 -2.07 5.93
C MET A 246 -24.24 -0.55 6.06
N ALA A 247 -23.71 0.20 5.08
CA ALA A 247 -23.82 1.65 5.03
C ALA A 247 -25.28 2.08 4.79
N ALA A 248 -26.00 1.42 3.88
CA ALA A 248 -27.43 1.64 3.67
C ALA A 248 -28.25 1.36 4.92
N LEU A 249 -27.96 0.26 5.63
CA LEU A 249 -28.63 -0.05 6.90
C LEU A 249 -28.34 1.01 7.97
N ALA A 250 -27.11 1.51 8.05
CA ALA A 250 -26.77 2.60 8.97
C ALA A 250 -27.55 3.90 8.67
N GLU A 251 -27.70 4.26 7.40
CA GLU A 251 -28.52 5.39 6.98
C GLU A 251 -29.99 5.17 7.35
N LEU A 252 -30.57 4.02 6.98
CA LEU A 252 -31.97 3.69 7.28
C LEU A 252 -32.29 3.75 8.78
N MET A 253 -31.34 3.36 9.64
CA MET A 253 -31.52 3.39 11.09
C MET A 253 -31.50 4.79 11.69
N LEU A 254 -30.80 5.74 11.06
CA LEU A 254 -30.58 7.09 11.59
C LEU A 254 -31.31 8.17 10.79
N PHE A 255 -31.93 7.79 9.67
CA PHE A 255 -32.68 8.71 8.82
C PHE A 255 -33.94 9.23 9.52
N ASP A 256 -34.10 10.55 9.50
CA ASP A 256 -35.28 11.21 10.04
C ASP A 256 -36.44 11.15 9.03
N THR A 257 -37.35 10.21 9.27
CA THR A 257 -38.55 10.01 8.44
C THR A 257 -39.46 11.24 8.34
N ALA A 258 -39.32 12.24 9.23
CA ALA A 258 -40.07 13.48 9.13
C ALA A 258 -39.68 14.31 7.89
N GLN A 259 -38.54 14.02 7.26
CA GLN A 259 -38.06 14.70 6.05
C GLN A 259 -38.64 14.13 4.74
N GLY A 260 -39.50 13.12 4.82
CA GLY A 260 -40.09 12.42 3.67
C GLY A 260 -39.45 11.05 3.42
N PRO A 261 -39.76 10.38 2.29
CA PRO A 261 -39.12 9.11 1.95
C PRO A 261 -37.64 9.30 1.64
N LEU A 262 -36.80 8.38 2.13
CA LEU A 262 -35.38 8.33 1.81
C LEU A 262 -35.19 7.75 0.40
N LEU A 263 -34.43 8.48 -0.43
CA LEU A 263 -33.82 7.97 -1.66
C LEU A 263 -32.30 8.01 -1.48
N LEU A 264 -31.68 6.84 -1.31
CA LEU A 264 -30.25 6.68 -1.17
C LEU A 264 -29.64 6.17 -2.48
N VAL A 265 -28.58 6.83 -2.95
CA VAL A 265 -27.81 6.48 -4.15
C VAL A 265 -26.33 6.75 -3.91
N GLY A 266 -25.46 5.98 -4.56
CA GLY A 266 -24.03 6.25 -4.65
C GLY A 266 -23.15 5.23 -3.93
N ALA A 267 -21.93 5.08 -4.46
CA ALA A 267 -20.91 4.16 -3.96
C ALA A 267 -20.20 4.65 -2.67
N SER A 268 -20.53 5.84 -2.19
CA SER A 268 -19.74 6.56 -1.18
C SER A 268 -19.68 5.83 0.18
N GLY A 269 -20.74 5.12 0.58
CA GLY A 269 -20.73 4.28 1.79
C GLY A 269 -19.73 3.11 1.69
N SER A 270 -19.69 2.43 0.54
CA SER A 270 -18.73 1.35 0.27
C SER A 270 -17.31 1.88 0.22
N ILE A 271 -17.09 3.03 -0.43
CA ILE A 271 -15.79 3.71 -0.51
C ILE A 271 -15.33 4.16 0.89
N ALA A 272 -16.24 4.64 1.74
CA ALA A 272 -15.94 4.98 3.12
C ALA A 272 -15.42 3.77 3.90
N ALA A 273 -15.99 2.58 3.71
CA ALA A 273 -15.45 1.36 4.30
C ALA A 273 -14.07 1.01 3.76
N LEU A 274 -13.86 1.12 2.43
CA LEU A 274 -12.55 0.91 1.82
C LEU A 274 -11.49 1.85 2.39
N PHE A 275 -11.85 3.11 2.70
CA PHE A 275 -10.96 4.03 3.39
C PHE A 275 -10.57 3.56 4.79
N GLY A 276 -11.52 3.01 5.56
CA GLY A 276 -11.24 2.41 6.86
C GLY A 276 -10.24 1.26 6.78
N LEU A 277 -10.39 0.39 5.78
CA LEU A 277 -9.42 -0.69 5.50
C LEU A 277 -8.05 -0.12 5.13
N TYR A 278 -8.04 0.85 4.22
CA TYR A 278 -6.82 1.46 3.71
C TYR A 278 -6.01 2.11 4.84
N LEU A 279 -6.68 2.83 5.75
CA LEU A 279 -6.05 3.48 6.89
C LEU A 279 -5.33 2.49 7.82
N LEU A 280 -5.89 1.30 8.01
CA LEU A 280 -5.34 0.29 8.92
C LEU A 280 -4.23 -0.54 8.28
N TRP A 281 -4.36 -0.88 7.00
CA TRP A 281 -3.37 -1.74 6.32
C TRP A 281 -2.22 -0.95 5.72
N PHE A 282 -2.45 0.28 5.27
CA PHE A 282 -1.45 1.12 4.60
C PHE A 282 -1.07 2.33 5.45
N ARG A 283 -0.93 2.15 6.76
CA ARG A 283 -0.77 3.22 7.77
C ARG A 283 0.42 4.15 7.51
N HIS A 284 1.49 3.63 6.90
CA HIS A 284 2.71 4.39 6.56
C HIS A 284 2.91 4.61 5.06
N ALA A 285 1.99 4.12 4.21
CA ALA A 285 1.98 4.51 2.81
C ALA A 285 1.67 6.02 2.73
N SER A 286 2.49 6.77 2.00
CA SER A 286 2.25 8.21 1.83
C SER A 286 1.15 8.43 0.81
N LEU A 287 -0.07 8.70 1.29
CA LEU A 287 -1.07 9.40 0.49
C LEU A 287 -0.83 10.90 0.61
N THR A 288 -0.50 11.55 -0.50
CA THR A 288 -0.37 13.01 -0.57
C THR A 288 -1.74 13.63 -0.82
N PHE A 289 -2.29 14.28 0.21
CA PHE A 289 -3.49 15.09 0.12
C PHE A 289 -3.11 16.56 -0.05
N MET A 290 -3.78 17.28 -0.96
CA MET A 290 -3.64 18.74 -1.09
C MET A 290 -4.90 19.41 -0.53
N ILE A 291 -4.76 20.25 0.50
CA ILE A 291 -5.83 21.16 0.95
C ILE A 291 -5.36 22.60 0.73
N ILE A 292 -6.00 23.20 -0.27
CA ILE A 292 -6.27 24.63 -0.51
C ILE A 292 -5.08 25.56 -0.80
N VAL A 293 -3.97 25.65 -0.05
CA VAL A 293 -2.81 26.51 -0.49
C VAL A 293 -1.44 26.06 0.04
N TYR A 294 -1.30 25.00 0.86
CA TYR A 294 -0.01 24.66 1.47
C TYR A 294 0.27 23.15 1.48
N GLN A 295 1.34 22.74 0.79
CA GLN A 295 1.81 21.35 0.77
C GLN A 295 2.52 21.03 2.09
N LYS A 296 1.78 20.50 3.07
CA LYS A 296 2.35 19.79 4.21
C LYS A 296 2.01 18.30 4.08
N LYS A 297 3.01 17.43 4.23
CA LYS A 297 2.83 15.97 4.35
C LYS A 297 1.98 15.67 5.60
N LEU A 298 0.66 15.78 5.49
CA LEU A 298 -0.26 15.44 6.56
C LEU A 298 -0.32 13.91 6.65
N ALA A 299 -0.19 13.36 7.85
CA ALA A 299 -0.33 11.92 8.02
C ALA A 299 -1.79 11.50 7.70
N PRO A 300 -2.02 10.37 6.99
CA PRO A 300 -3.35 9.96 6.54
C PRO A 300 -4.42 9.97 7.63
N HIS A 301 -4.06 9.65 8.87
CA HIS A 301 -4.99 9.66 10.02
C HIS A 301 -5.62 11.04 10.30
N TRP A 302 -4.90 12.15 10.09
CA TRP A 302 -5.46 13.50 10.28
C TRP A 302 -6.49 13.84 9.21
N TYR A 303 -6.26 13.39 7.97
CA TYR A 303 -7.22 13.58 6.89
C TYR A 303 -8.51 12.83 7.18
N PHE A 304 -8.43 11.53 7.52
CA PHE A 304 -9.61 10.75 7.85
C PHE A 304 -10.33 11.25 9.09
N LEU A 305 -9.60 11.80 10.06
CA LEU A 305 -10.20 12.48 11.21
C LEU A 305 -10.97 13.73 10.78
N ILE A 306 -10.38 14.61 9.98
CA ILE A 306 -11.05 15.83 9.49
C ILE A 306 -12.26 15.46 8.62
N TRP A 307 -12.13 14.51 7.71
CA TRP A 307 -13.23 14.01 6.88
C TRP A 307 -14.35 13.40 7.73
N SER A 308 -14.02 12.59 8.74
CA SER A 308 -15.01 12.02 9.66
C SER A 308 -15.71 13.11 10.50
N LEU A 309 -14.97 14.14 10.94
CA LEU A 309 -15.54 15.27 11.68
C LEU A 309 -16.46 16.13 10.79
N ILE A 310 -16.13 16.33 9.52
CA ILE A 310 -17.00 17.01 8.55
C ILE A 310 -18.28 16.20 8.33
N ASN A 311 -18.18 14.87 8.19
CA ASN A 311 -19.36 14.02 8.03
C ASN A 311 -20.24 13.99 9.28
N LEU A 312 -19.61 13.94 10.46
CA LEU A 312 -20.31 14.01 11.74
C LEU A 312 -21.00 15.36 11.92
N PHE A 313 -20.33 16.46 11.60
CA PHE A 313 -20.92 17.79 11.64
C PHE A 313 -22.07 17.93 10.63
N GLY A 314 -21.89 17.43 9.41
CA GLY A 314 -22.92 17.40 8.37
C GLY A 314 -24.17 16.65 8.82
N MET A 315 -24.02 15.51 9.50
CA MET A 315 -25.13 14.72 10.07
C MET A 315 -26.02 15.55 11.01
N PHE A 316 -25.45 16.49 11.75
CA PHE A 316 -26.18 17.31 12.73
C PHE A 316 -26.61 18.70 12.22
N THR A 317 -26.08 19.16 11.07
CA THR A 317 -26.22 20.57 10.66
C THR A 317 -26.70 20.78 9.24
N ALA A 318 -26.50 19.81 8.33
CA ALA A 318 -26.93 19.93 6.95
C ALA A 318 -28.37 19.42 6.79
N GLN A 319 -29.21 20.18 6.08
CA GLN A 319 -30.54 19.73 5.70
C GLN A 319 -30.49 19.07 4.32
N GLY A 320 -30.62 17.74 4.29
CA GLY A 320 -30.79 16.94 3.08
C GLY A 320 -29.57 16.89 2.13
N GLY A 321 -29.58 15.91 1.22
CA GLY A 321 -28.68 15.83 0.06
C GLY A 321 -27.37 15.03 0.23
N VAL A 322 -27.00 14.62 1.44
CA VAL A 322 -25.81 13.78 1.70
C VAL A 322 -26.12 12.71 2.74
N ALA A 323 -25.76 11.46 2.46
CA ALA A 323 -25.98 10.31 3.32
C ALA A 323 -24.89 10.19 4.41
N TRP A 324 -24.93 11.08 5.39
CA TRP A 324 -23.89 11.20 6.42
C TRP A 324 -23.77 9.94 7.28
N ALA A 325 -24.88 9.29 7.61
CA ALA A 325 -24.89 8.08 8.42
C ALA A 325 -24.35 6.87 7.64
N ALA A 326 -24.64 6.79 6.34
CA ALA A 326 -24.01 5.81 5.45
C ALA A 326 -22.48 5.93 5.44
N HIS A 327 -21.94 7.15 5.37
CA HIS A 327 -20.49 7.37 5.37
C HIS A 327 -19.83 6.96 6.69
N LEU A 328 -20.42 7.37 7.82
CA LEU A 328 -19.90 7.02 9.15
C LEU A 328 -20.01 5.51 9.43
N GLY A 329 -21.15 4.90 9.09
CA GLY A 329 -21.39 3.46 9.24
C GLY A 329 -20.44 2.64 8.37
N GLY A 330 -20.28 3.02 7.10
CA GLY A 330 -19.32 2.40 6.19
C GLY A 330 -17.89 2.51 6.71
N PHE A 331 -17.43 3.71 7.08
CA PHE A 331 -16.08 3.91 7.62
C PHE A 331 -15.82 3.11 8.90
N ALA A 332 -16.77 3.09 9.84
CA ALA A 332 -16.66 2.31 11.07
C ALA A 332 -16.56 0.79 10.78
N LEU A 333 -17.36 0.28 9.85
CA LEU A 333 -17.26 -1.10 9.40
C LEU A 333 -15.89 -1.38 8.77
N GLY A 334 -15.41 -0.47 7.92
CA GLY A 334 -14.08 -0.55 7.32
C GLY A 334 -12.97 -0.67 8.36
N LEU A 335 -13.01 0.15 9.41
CA LEU A 335 -12.06 0.04 10.53
C LEU A 335 -12.17 -1.30 11.27
N LEU A 336 -13.40 -1.77 11.52
CA LEU A 336 -13.63 -3.05 12.18
C LEU A 336 -13.08 -4.21 11.37
N LEU A 337 -13.45 -4.31 10.09
CA LEU A 337 -12.96 -5.35 9.18
C LEU A 337 -11.45 -5.25 8.99
N GLY A 338 -10.92 -4.04 8.87
CA GLY A 338 -9.49 -3.79 8.72
C GLY A 338 -8.71 -4.28 9.94
N TYR A 339 -9.24 -4.09 11.14
CA TYR A 339 -8.65 -4.61 12.37
C TYR A 339 -8.72 -6.14 12.43
N LEU A 340 -9.89 -6.72 12.17
CA LEU A 340 -10.11 -8.18 12.25
C LEU A 340 -9.28 -8.96 11.22
N MET A 341 -9.10 -8.41 10.02
CA MET A 341 -8.39 -9.07 8.93
C MET A 341 -6.90 -8.71 8.87
N LYS A 342 -6.42 -7.83 9.76
CA LYS A 342 -5.05 -7.31 9.72
C LYS A 342 -4.00 -8.41 9.63
N ASP A 343 -4.01 -9.37 10.54
CA ASP A 343 -2.98 -10.41 10.59
C ASP A 343 -3.05 -11.38 9.41
N TYR A 344 -4.24 -11.56 8.82
CA TYR A 344 -4.39 -12.32 7.58
C TYR A 344 -3.78 -11.57 6.40
N VAL A 345 -4.13 -10.29 6.23
CA VAL A 345 -3.65 -9.45 5.11
C VAL A 345 -2.15 -9.25 5.19
N LEU A 346 -1.60 -8.95 6.38
CA LEU A 346 -0.16 -8.74 6.56
C LEU A 346 0.66 -10.02 6.32
N ARG A 347 0.15 -11.20 6.71
CA ARG A 347 0.83 -12.48 6.41
C ARG A 347 0.84 -12.81 4.92
N LYS A 348 -0.25 -12.49 4.22
CA LYS A 348 -0.40 -12.76 2.78
C LYS A 348 0.34 -11.75 1.89
N ASN A 349 0.64 -10.56 2.42
CA ASN A 349 1.26 -9.45 1.69
C ASN A 349 2.51 -8.95 2.45
N PRO A 350 3.68 -9.61 2.28
CA PRO A 350 4.92 -9.30 3.00
C PRO A 350 5.37 -7.84 2.84
N LEU A 351 5.19 -7.25 1.65
CA LEU A 351 5.50 -5.84 1.38
C LEU A 351 4.68 -4.88 2.26
N ILE A 352 3.39 -5.15 2.45
CA ILE A 352 2.52 -4.34 3.31
C ILE A 352 2.94 -4.49 4.78
N ALA A 353 3.34 -5.70 5.21
CA ALA A 353 3.86 -5.93 6.55
C ALA A 353 5.17 -5.18 6.80
N LEU A 354 6.07 -5.18 5.82
CA LEU A 354 7.33 -4.46 5.86
C LEU A 354 7.12 -2.94 5.95
N LEU A 355 6.27 -2.37 5.09
CA LEU A 355 5.94 -0.95 5.13
C LEU A 355 5.30 -0.54 6.46
N ASN A 356 4.75 -1.50 7.22
CA ASN A 356 4.18 -1.25 8.54
C ASN A 356 5.18 -1.21 9.69
N GLN A 357 6.44 -1.58 9.45
CA GLN A 357 7.50 -1.59 10.45
C GLN A 357 7.93 -0.16 10.84
N PRO A 358 8.28 0.10 12.11
CA PRO A 358 8.69 1.44 12.58
C PRO A 358 9.95 1.98 11.88
N GLU A 359 10.78 1.11 11.31
CA GLU A 359 11.99 1.43 10.56
C GLU A 359 11.69 1.94 9.14
N ALA A 360 10.52 1.59 8.57
CA ALA A 360 10.09 2.01 7.23
C ALA A 360 9.54 3.44 7.17
N VAL A 361 9.54 4.17 8.30
CA VAL A 361 9.16 5.58 8.35
C VAL A 361 10.18 6.39 7.55
N LEU A 362 9.87 6.66 6.29
CA LEU A 362 10.58 7.62 5.45
C LEU A 362 10.72 8.92 6.24
N ARG A 363 11.96 9.33 6.55
CA ARG A 363 12.25 10.65 7.12
C ARG A 363 11.66 11.69 6.16
N ARG A 364 10.59 12.34 6.62
CA ARG A 364 9.72 13.20 5.82
C ARG A 364 10.39 14.50 5.42
#